data_AF-A0A6B1GQF5-F1
#
_entry.id   AF-A0A6B1GQF5-F1
#
_cell.length_a   1.000
_cell.length_b   1.000
_cell.length_c   1.000
_cell.angle_alpha   90.00
_cell.angle_beta   90.00
_cell.angle_gamma   90.00
#
_symmetry.space_group_name_H-M   'P 1'
#
loop_
_entity.id
_entity.type
_entity.pdbx_description
1 polymer ?
#
loop_
_entity_poly.entity_id
_entity_poly.type
_entity_poly.pdbx_seq_one_letter_code
_entity_poly.pdbx_strand_id
1 'polypeptide(L)'
;MERDPRLRRLSEEHHHGLAFALRIERELPEADDAAMGELYADLLRFWTRGLLPHFHTESECLLARLMRHTGPDDRRVRRLLRDHVGMEALVAWMRDNEGNPRARREALMLFGESLRSHIRWEERTFFEALQDTLRDEELDAAGSEIEERLPQPTRVPWEAD
;
A
#
# COMPACT_ATOMS: atom_id res chain seq x y z
N MET A 1 9.49 17.11 -7.08
CA MET A 1 9.43 18.13 -6.01
C MET A 1 9.94 17.51 -4.70
N GLU A 2 10.38 18.27 -3.68
CA GLU A 2 10.62 17.67 -2.36
C GLU A 2 9.28 17.23 -1.75
N ARG A 3 9.26 16.08 -1.06
CA ARG A 3 8.06 15.58 -0.37
C ARG A 3 7.72 16.52 0.79
N ASP A 4 6.47 16.96 0.82
CA ASP A 4 5.94 17.76 1.91
C ASP A 4 6.09 17.02 3.25
N PRO A 5 6.61 17.66 4.32
CA PRO A 5 6.79 17.03 5.63
C PRO A 5 5.56 16.30 6.16
N ARG A 6 4.35 16.83 5.88
CA ARG A 6 3.06 16.30 6.35
C ARG A 6 2.66 14.99 5.69
N LEU A 7 3.33 14.62 4.59
CA LEU A 7 3.14 13.38 3.84
C LEU A 7 4.29 12.38 4.03
N ARG A 8 5.41 12.79 4.67
CA ARG A 8 6.61 11.94 4.78
C ARG A 8 6.34 10.64 5.51
N ARG A 9 5.46 10.65 6.51
CA ARG A 9 5.14 9.44 7.26
C ARG A 9 4.55 8.32 6.39
N LEU A 10 3.70 8.64 5.42
CA LEU A 10 3.21 7.66 4.45
C LEU A 10 4.33 7.19 3.51
N SER A 11 5.20 8.10 3.08
CA SER A 11 6.40 7.74 2.31
C SER A 11 7.37 6.83 3.09
N GLU A 12 7.44 6.92 4.41
CA GLU A 12 8.24 6.01 5.23
C GLU A 12 7.66 4.59 5.18
N GLU A 13 6.35 4.43 5.38
CA GLU A 13 5.66 3.13 5.26
C GLU A 13 5.79 2.51 3.85
N HIS A 14 5.86 3.33 2.80
CA HIS A 14 6.15 2.88 1.44
C HIS A 14 7.48 2.14 1.29
N HIS A 15 8.48 2.41 2.13
CA HIS A 15 9.75 1.67 2.10
C HIS A 15 9.53 0.20 2.46
N HIS A 16 8.70 -0.06 3.48
CA HIS A 16 8.34 -1.43 3.89
C HIS A 16 7.55 -2.15 2.79
N GLY A 17 6.60 -1.45 2.16
CA GLY A 17 5.83 -1.99 1.03
C GLY A 17 6.72 -2.37 -0.16
N LEU A 18 7.67 -1.51 -0.53
CA LEU A 18 8.64 -1.79 -1.59
C LEU A 18 9.61 -2.92 -1.24
N ALA A 19 10.07 -2.98 0.02
CA ALA A 19 10.91 -4.07 0.49
C ALA A 19 10.19 -5.42 0.37
N PHE A 20 8.91 -5.47 0.75
CA PHE A 20 8.13 -6.70 0.62
C PHE A 20 7.87 -7.09 -0.83
N ALA A 21 7.52 -6.13 -1.69
CA ALA A 21 7.33 -6.38 -3.11
C ALA A 21 8.62 -6.93 -3.77
N LEU A 22 9.78 -6.39 -3.40
CA LEU A 22 11.08 -6.88 -3.86
C LEU A 22 11.36 -8.29 -3.32
N ARG A 23 11.00 -8.57 -2.06
CA ARG A 23 11.14 -9.90 -1.47
C ARG A 23 10.32 -10.93 -2.24
N ILE A 24 9.05 -10.65 -2.52
CA ILE A 24 8.18 -11.50 -3.35
C ILE A 24 8.85 -11.75 -4.71
N GLU A 25 9.28 -10.69 -5.40
CA GLU A 25 9.91 -10.79 -6.73
C GLU A 25 11.15 -11.70 -6.73
N ARG A 26 11.94 -11.71 -5.64
CA ARG A 26 13.19 -12.47 -5.56
C ARG A 26 13.01 -13.89 -5.05
N GLU A 27 12.15 -14.09 -4.06
CA GLU A 27 12.02 -15.37 -3.35
C GLU A 27 10.94 -16.26 -3.96
N LEU A 28 9.84 -15.68 -4.46
CA LEU A 28 8.71 -16.46 -4.95
C LEU A 28 9.06 -17.37 -6.15
N PRO A 29 9.88 -16.99 -7.14
CA PRO A 29 10.16 -17.86 -8.29
C PRO A 29 10.74 -19.23 -7.92
N GLU A 30 11.60 -19.26 -6.91
CA GLU A 30 12.32 -20.46 -6.46
C GLU A 30 11.72 -21.07 -5.17
N ALA A 31 10.66 -20.48 -4.62
CA ALA A 31 10.05 -20.94 -3.38
C ALA A 31 9.42 -22.34 -3.54
N ASP A 32 9.76 -23.26 -2.63
CA ASP A 32 9.00 -24.49 -2.43
C ASP A 32 7.67 -24.22 -1.68
N ASP A 33 6.90 -25.27 -1.39
CA ASP A 33 5.59 -25.12 -0.74
C ASP A 33 5.70 -24.53 0.67
N ALA A 34 6.78 -24.83 1.41
CA ALA A 34 7.00 -24.29 2.75
C ALA A 34 7.36 -22.80 2.69
N ALA A 35 8.31 -22.42 1.82
CA ALA A 35 8.69 -21.03 1.59
C ALA A 35 7.52 -20.19 1.05
N MET A 36 6.66 -20.76 0.19
CA MET A 36 5.43 -20.10 -0.25
C MET A 36 4.47 -19.87 0.93
N GLY A 37 4.33 -20.86 1.81
CA GLY A 37 3.54 -20.76 3.04
C GLY A 37 4.00 -19.59 3.92
N GLU A 38 5.31 -19.46 4.14
CA GLU A 38 5.90 -18.38 4.92
C GLU A 38 5.71 -17.01 4.25
N LEU A 39 5.99 -16.87 2.95
CA LEU A 39 5.76 -15.61 2.22
C LEU A 39 4.30 -15.16 2.31
N TYR A 40 3.37 -16.09 2.23
CA TYR A 40 1.95 -15.78 2.38
C TYR A 40 1.58 -15.41 3.82
N ALA A 41 2.10 -16.13 4.82
CA ALA A 41 1.87 -15.80 6.22
C ALA A 41 2.41 -14.40 6.54
N ASP A 42 3.57 -14.06 6.01
CA ASP A 42 4.21 -12.74 6.13
C ASP A 42 3.37 -11.65 5.46
N LEU A 43 2.86 -11.93 4.25
CA LEU A 43 1.91 -11.05 3.57
C LEU A 43 0.70 -10.79 4.46
N LEU A 44 0.05 -11.83 5.01
CA LEU A 44 -1.16 -11.62 5.80
C LEU A 44 -0.91 -10.82 7.08
N ARG A 45 0.26 -10.99 7.72
CA ARG A 45 0.66 -10.19 8.89
C ARG A 45 0.87 -8.72 8.50
N PHE A 46 1.63 -8.47 7.43
CA PHE A 46 1.90 -7.12 6.95
C PHE A 46 0.66 -6.44 6.37
N TRP A 47 -0.19 -7.19 5.68
CA TRP A 47 -1.47 -6.72 5.17
C TRP A 47 -2.35 -6.16 6.29
N THR A 48 -2.52 -6.95 7.36
CA THR A 48 -3.44 -6.60 8.45
C THR A 48 -2.90 -5.47 9.33
N ARG A 49 -1.57 -5.41 9.54
CA ARG A 49 -0.95 -4.48 10.49
C ARG A 49 -0.30 -3.25 9.86
N GLY A 50 -0.05 -3.27 8.54
CA GLY A 50 0.63 -2.21 7.81
C GLY A 50 -0.20 -1.72 6.64
N LEU A 51 -0.29 -2.51 5.55
CA LEU A 51 -0.84 -2.03 4.28
C LEU A 51 -2.32 -1.62 4.34
N LEU A 52 -3.18 -2.43 4.98
CA LEU A 52 -4.61 -2.09 5.03
C LEU A 52 -4.88 -0.81 5.85
N PRO A 53 -4.31 -0.63 7.07
CA PRO A 53 -4.37 0.66 7.76
C PRO A 53 -3.79 1.84 6.95
N HIS A 54 -2.71 1.60 6.21
CA HIS A 54 -2.09 2.59 5.32
C HIS A 54 -3.07 3.05 4.22
N PHE A 55 -3.68 2.11 3.49
CA PHE A 55 -4.66 2.42 2.44
C PHE A 55 -5.91 3.15 2.96
N HIS A 56 -6.40 2.75 4.13
CA HIS A 56 -7.50 3.47 4.78
C HIS A 56 -7.11 4.90 5.12
N THR A 57 -5.90 5.10 5.65
CA THR A 57 -5.39 6.45 5.97
C THR A 57 -5.27 7.31 4.72
N GLU A 58 -4.74 6.78 3.61
CA GLU A 58 -4.69 7.51 2.33
C GLU A 58 -6.07 7.90 1.84
N SER A 59 -7.03 6.98 1.90
CA SER A 59 -8.40 7.22 1.45
C SER A 59 -9.12 8.26 2.32
N GLU A 60 -9.03 8.12 3.64
CA GLU A 60 -9.79 8.94 4.58
C GLU A 60 -9.14 10.32 4.80
N CYS A 61 -7.81 10.40 4.82
CA CYS A 61 -7.09 11.64 5.09
C CYS A 61 -6.77 12.41 3.81
N LEU A 62 -6.38 11.75 2.71
CA LEU A 62 -5.89 12.43 1.50
C LEU A 62 -6.94 12.44 0.39
N LEU A 63 -7.43 11.28 -0.01
CA LEU A 63 -8.35 11.15 -1.15
C LEU A 63 -9.63 11.95 -0.92
N ALA A 64 -10.22 11.86 0.28
CA ALA A 64 -11.42 12.61 0.65
C ALA A 64 -11.21 14.13 0.50
N ARG A 65 -10.02 14.65 0.80
CA ARG A 65 -9.69 16.08 0.65
C ARG A 65 -9.49 16.44 -0.82
N LEU A 66 -8.73 15.64 -1.57
CA LEU A 66 -8.49 15.85 -3.00
C LEU A 66 -9.80 15.89 -3.79
N MET A 67 -10.72 14.98 -3.51
CA MET A 67 -12.02 14.89 -4.19
C MET A 67 -12.85 16.17 -4.09
N ARG A 68 -12.68 16.99 -3.04
CA ARG A 68 -13.35 18.29 -2.90
C ARG A 68 -12.93 19.29 -3.98
N HIS A 69 -11.72 19.11 -4.53
CA HIS A 69 -11.13 19.99 -5.54
C HIS A 69 -11.24 19.44 -6.96
N THR A 70 -11.20 18.12 -7.12
CA THR A 70 -11.14 17.48 -8.45
C THR A 70 -12.43 16.78 -8.88
N GLY A 71 -13.28 16.40 -7.92
CA GLY A 71 -14.44 15.53 -8.16
C GLY A 71 -14.09 14.04 -8.30
N PRO A 72 -15.11 13.16 -8.38
CA PRO A 72 -14.96 11.70 -8.36
C PRO A 72 -14.38 11.12 -9.67
N ASP A 73 -14.46 11.88 -10.76
CA ASP A 73 -13.99 11.47 -12.09
C ASP A 73 -12.50 11.73 -12.34
N ASP A 74 -11.80 12.26 -11.33
CA ASP A 74 -10.37 12.48 -11.42
C ASP A 74 -9.63 11.13 -11.60
N ARG A 75 -8.67 11.11 -12.53
CA ARG A 75 -7.93 9.89 -12.86
C ARG A 75 -7.12 9.35 -11.69
N ARG A 76 -6.63 10.23 -10.81
CA ARG A 76 -5.86 9.84 -9.62
C ARG A 76 -6.78 9.21 -8.59
N VAL A 77 -7.97 9.79 -8.40
CA VAL A 77 -9.00 9.25 -7.50
C VAL A 77 -9.38 7.83 -7.93
N ARG A 78 -9.73 7.65 -9.21
CA ARG A 78 -10.10 6.32 -9.73
C ARG A 78 -8.95 5.33 -9.63
N ARG A 79 -7.71 5.77 -9.86
CA ARG A 79 -6.54 4.88 -9.78
C ARG A 79 -6.27 4.42 -8.36
N LEU A 80 -6.25 5.33 -7.38
CA LEU A 80 -6.01 4.98 -5.97
C LEU A 80 -7.00 3.89 -5.52
N LEU A 81 -8.30 4.15 -5.69
CA LEU A 81 -9.37 3.23 -5.31
C LEU A 81 -9.27 1.89 -6.05
N ARG A 82 -9.01 1.90 -7.35
CA ARG A 82 -8.85 0.68 -8.14
C ARG A 82 -7.66 -0.15 -7.65
N ASP A 83 -6.53 0.48 -7.40
CA ASP A 83 -5.31 -0.21 -7.00
C ASP A 83 -5.49 -0.82 -5.58
N HIS A 84 -6.06 -0.07 -4.63
CA HIS A 84 -6.39 -0.55 -3.28
C HIS A 84 -7.36 -1.74 -3.30
N VAL A 85 -8.52 -1.59 -3.95
CA VAL A 85 -9.53 -2.67 -4.05
C VAL A 85 -8.98 -3.86 -4.83
N GLY A 86 -8.13 -3.64 -5.84
CA GLY A 86 -7.46 -4.70 -6.57
C GLY A 86 -6.55 -5.54 -5.69
N MET A 87 -5.77 -4.91 -4.80
CA MET A 87 -4.92 -5.61 -3.83
C MET A 87 -5.74 -6.34 -2.76
N GLU A 88 -6.83 -5.73 -2.27
CA GLU A 88 -7.81 -6.42 -1.40
C GLU A 88 -8.38 -7.68 -2.06
N ALA A 89 -8.75 -7.59 -3.33
CA ALA A 89 -9.29 -8.71 -4.09
C ALA A 89 -8.27 -9.84 -4.25
N LEU A 90 -6.98 -9.52 -4.46
CA LEU A 90 -5.91 -10.53 -4.51
C LEU A 90 -5.75 -11.26 -3.18
N VAL A 91 -5.80 -10.52 -2.06
CA VAL A 91 -5.71 -11.10 -0.72
C VAL A 91 -6.91 -12.00 -0.42
N ALA A 92 -8.12 -11.57 -0.76
CA ALA A 92 -9.33 -12.39 -0.64
C ALA A 92 -9.23 -13.66 -1.50
N TRP A 93 -8.83 -13.51 -2.77
CA TRP A 93 -8.65 -14.63 -3.69
C TRP A 93 -7.65 -15.67 -3.16
N MET A 94 -6.52 -15.23 -2.58
CA MET A 94 -5.56 -16.17 -2.00
C MET A 94 -6.12 -16.91 -0.77
N ARG A 95 -6.97 -16.27 0.05
CA ARG A 95 -7.65 -16.91 1.18
C ARG A 95 -8.65 -17.97 0.71
N ASP A 96 -9.44 -17.64 -0.31
CA ASP A 96 -10.46 -18.54 -0.85
C ASP A 96 -9.85 -19.75 -1.60
N ASN A 97 -8.57 -19.67 -1.98
CA ASN A 97 -7.86 -20.69 -2.76
C ASN A 97 -6.75 -21.39 -1.95
N GLU A 98 -6.91 -21.58 -0.64
CA GLU A 98 -5.90 -22.23 0.22
C GLU A 98 -5.42 -23.58 -0.33
N GLY A 99 -6.34 -24.40 -0.86
CA GLY A 99 -6.08 -25.70 -1.47
C GLY A 99 -5.53 -25.66 -2.91
N ASN A 100 -5.22 -24.48 -3.46
CA ASN A 100 -4.66 -24.32 -4.81
C ASN A 100 -3.34 -23.52 -4.77
N PRO A 101 -2.20 -24.18 -4.49
CA PRO A 101 -0.90 -23.52 -4.36
C PRO A 101 -0.48 -22.74 -5.62
N ARG A 102 -0.82 -23.26 -6.81
CA ARG A 102 -0.52 -22.59 -8.08
C ARG A 102 -1.26 -21.26 -8.20
N ALA A 103 -2.57 -21.25 -7.95
CA ALA A 103 -3.36 -20.02 -8.02
C ALA A 103 -2.90 -18.99 -6.98
N ARG A 104 -2.53 -19.43 -5.77
CA ARG A 104 -1.99 -18.55 -4.72
C ARG A 104 -0.63 -17.97 -5.11
N ARG A 105 0.25 -18.75 -5.72
CA ARG A 105 1.52 -18.27 -6.26
C ARG A 105 1.32 -17.19 -7.32
N GLU A 106 0.44 -17.43 -8.29
CA GLU A 106 0.14 -16.46 -9.36
C GLU A 106 -0.42 -15.15 -8.77
N ALA A 107 -1.33 -15.24 -7.80
CA ALA A 107 -1.90 -14.07 -7.12
C ALA A 107 -0.88 -13.31 -6.26
N LEU A 108 0.01 -14.00 -5.55
CA LEU A 108 1.06 -13.38 -4.74
C LEU A 108 2.07 -12.62 -5.61
N MET A 109 2.44 -13.18 -6.76
CA MET A 109 3.29 -12.50 -7.74
C MET A 109 2.64 -11.20 -8.24
N LEU A 110 1.37 -11.28 -8.64
CA LEU A 110 0.61 -10.12 -9.11
C LEU A 110 0.43 -9.06 -8.00
N PHE A 111 0.29 -9.49 -6.74
CA PHE A 111 0.22 -8.59 -5.60
C PHE A 111 1.52 -7.79 -5.44
N GLY A 112 2.68 -8.45 -5.47
CA GLY A 112 3.98 -7.78 -5.37
C GLY A 112 4.20 -6.76 -6.49
N GLU A 113 3.86 -7.12 -7.72
CA GLU A 113 3.92 -6.21 -8.87
C GLU A 113 2.98 -5.01 -8.73
N SER A 114 1.74 -5.24 -8.29
CA SER A 114 0.72 -4.22 -8.09
C SER A 114 1.14 -3.24 -7.00
N LEU A 115 1.60 -3.73 -5.84
CA LEU A 115 2.07 -2.91 -4.73
C LEU A 115 3.24 -2.03 -5.14
N ARG A 116 4.24 -2.58 -5.84
CA ARG A 116 5.38 -1.81 -6.34
C ARG A 116 4.96 -0.73 -7.33
N SER A 117 4.04 -1.03 -8.24
CA SER A 117 3.53 -0.10 -9.24
C SER A 117 2.71 1.03 -8.60
N HIS A 118 1.90 0.68 -7.62
CA HIS A 118 1.07 1.59 -6.84
C HIS A 118 1.93 2.60 -6.07
N ILE A 119 2.82 2.13 -5.19
CA ILE A 119 3.69 3.00 -4.37
C ILE A 119 4.51 3.96 -5.24
N ARG A 120 5.10 3.47 -6.34
CA ARG A 120 5.89 4.32 -7.24
C ARG A 120 5.05 5.42 -7.89
N TRP A 121 3.80 5.13 -8.20
CA TRP A 121 2.89 6.13 -8.75
C TRP A 121 2.44 7.13 -7.68
N GLU A 122 2.19 6.68 -6.46
CA GLU A 122 1.80 7.59 -5.39
C GLU A 122 2.89 8.62 -5.13
N GLU A 123 4.12 8.13 -4.96
CA GLU A 123 5.28 8.97 -4.74
C GLU A 123 5.51 9.98 -5.88
N ARG A 124 5.35 9.55 -7.13
CA ARG A 124 5.71 10.38 -8.29
C ARG A 124 4.58 11.21 -8.85
N THR A 125 3.34 11.00 -8.41
CA THR A 125 2.18 11.58 -9.10
C THR A 125 1.06 11.91 -8.14
N PHE A 126 0.66 10.98 -7.27
CA PHE A 126 -0.45 11.24 -6.38
C PHE A 126 -0.09 12.30 -5.34
N PHE A 127 1.04 12.11 -4.64
CA PHE A 127 1.45 13.02 -3.60
C PHE A 127 1.93 14.38 -4.14
N GLU A 128 2.53 14.42 -5.34
CA GLU A 128 2.79 15.70 -6.01
C GLU A 128 1.49 16.46 -6.32
N ALA A 129 0.46 15.76 -6.83
CA ALA A 129 -0.83 16.38 -7.09
C ALA A 129 -1.53 16.87 -5.82
N LEU A 130 -1.39 16.16 -4.69
CA LEU A 130 -1.91 16.62 -3.40
C LEU A 130 -1.22 17.92 -2.96
N GLN A 131 0.11 17.98 -3.07
CA GLN A 131 0.89 19.17 -2.73
C GLN A 131 0.53 20.38 -3.59
N ASP A 132 0.21 20.16 -4.87
CA ASP A 132 -0.18 21.24 -5.79
C ASP A 132 -1.64 21.69 -5.62
N THR A 133 -2.51 20.83 -5.06
CA THR A 133 -3.97 21.05 -5.03
C THR A 133 -4.48 21.46 -3.65
N LEU A 134 -3.95 20.87 -2.59
CA LEU A 134 -4.44 21.10 -1.23
C LEU A 134 -3.83 22.37 -0.65
N ARG A 135 -4.65 23.15 0.04
CA ARG A 135 -4.18 24.30 0.82
C ARG A 135 -3.42 23.84 2.06
N ASP A 136 -2.59 24.71 2.61
CA ASP A 136 -1.78 24.39 3.80
C ASP A 136 -2.62 23.92 4.98
N GLU A 137 -3.79 24.51 5.24
CA GLU A 137 -4.64 24.08 6.35
C GLU A 137 -5.20 22.67 6.13
N GLU A 138 -5.39 22.26 4.88
CA GLU A 138 -5.85 20.93 4.52
C GLU A 138 -4.74 19.89 4.68
N LEU A 139 -3.51 20.26 4.30
CA LEU A 139 -2.32 19.43 4.50
C LEU A 139 -1.94 19.32 5.98
N ASP A 140 -2.09 20.38 6.77
CA ASP A 140 -1.84 20.35 8.23
C ASP A 140 -2.80 19.42 8.95
N ALA A 141 -4.09 19.52 8.58
CA ALA A 141 -5.11 18.62 9.11
C ALA A 141 -4.87 17.17 8.67
N ALA A 142 -4.49 16.95 7.40
CA ALA A 142 -4.15 15.61 6.91
C ALA A 142 -2.93 15.04 7.64
N GLY A 143 -1.86 15.81 7.81
CA GLY A 143 -0.64 15.38 8.50
C GLY A 143 -0.92 14.97 9.95
N SER A 144 -1.72 15.77 10.67
CA SER A 144 -2.13 15.42 12.05
C SER A 144 -2.92 14.11 12.09
N GLU A 145 -3.90 13.93 11.20
CA GLU A 145 -4.70 12.71 11.14
C GLU A 145 -3.87 11.48 10.72
N ILE A 146 -2.90 11.64 9.83
CA ILE A 146 -1.98 10.59 9.41
C ILE A 146 -1.16 10.08 10.60
N GLU A 147 -0.58 10.99 11.39
CA GLU A 147 0.19 10.63 12.59
C GLU A 147 -0.66 9.93 13.66
N GLU A 148 -1.93 10.32 13.79
CA GLU A 148 -2.86 9.69 14.74
C GLU A 148 -3.34 8.31 14.31
N ARG A 149 -3.56 8.09 13.01
CA ARG A 149 -4.18 6.87 12.48
C ARG A 149 -3.19 5.79 12.10
N LEU A 150 -2.02 6.17 11.59
CA LEU A 150 -1.04 5.18 11.22
C LEU A 150 -0.56 4.46 12.48
N PRO A 151 -0.48 3.13 12.44
CA PRO A 151 0.14 2.40 13.53
C PRO A 151 1.58 2.89 13.71
N GLN A 152 2.11 2.73 14.93
CA GLN A 152 3.56 2.84 15.13
C GLN A 152 4.27 1.96 14.11
N PRO A 153 5.41 2.40 13.55
CA PRO A 153 6.06 1.68 12.46
C PRO A 153 6.24 0.25 12.93
N THR A 154 5.52 -0.67 12.30
CA THR A 154 5.66 -2.07 12.66
C THR A 154 6.97 -2.52 12.04
N ARG A 155 7.89 -3.05 12.86
CA ARG A 155 9.03 -3.81 12.32
C ARG A 155 8.45 -4.79 11.30
N VAL A 156 9.00 -4.77 10.08
CA VAL A 156 8.47 -5.63 9.03
C VAL A 156 8.52 -7.07 9.53
N PRO A 157 7.44 -7.86 9.39
CA PRO A 157 7.31 -9.16 10.03
C PRO A 157 8.36 -10.22 9.68
N TRP A 158 9.27 -9.90 8.76
CA TRP A 158 10.32 -10.75 8.21
C TRP A 158 11.73 -10.21 8.41
N GLU A 159 11.90 -9.02 9.00
CA GLU A 159 13.19 -8.64 9.58
C GLU A 159 13.24 -9.26 10.97
N ALA A 160 14.11 -10.26 11.14
CA ALA A 160 14.36 -10.86 12.45
C ALA A 160 14.88 -9.79 13.44
N ASP A 161 14.52 -9.94 14.72
CA ASP A 161 15.09 -9.15 15.82
C ASP A 161 16.61 -9.32 15.94
#